data_AF-A0A7W0D7T4-F1
#
_entry.id   AF-A0A7W0D7T4-F1
#
_cell.length_a   1.000
_cell.length_b   1.000
_cell.length_c   1.000
_cell.angle_alpha   90.00
_cell.angle_beta   90.00
_cell.angle_gamma   90.00
#
_symmetry.space_group_name_H-M   'P 1'
#
loop_
_entity.id
_entity.type
_entity.pdbx_description
1 polymer ?
#
loop_
_entity_poly.entity_id
_entity_poly.type
_entity_poly.pdbx_seq_one_letter_code
_entity_poly.pdbx_strand_id
1 'polypeptide(L)'
;MAADLLDYPIRFFPKVFDTNIVFDFLVFPTLCVFYNITTQHSNLKSIFVQALLYSIPVTLLEFWAERNTELITYKHWNAFVSLVTLIVTFLIVRGAIALVRKADSYV
;
A
#
# COMPACT_ATOMS: atom_id res chain seq x y z
N MET A 1 26.05 12.89 8.13
CA MET A 1 26.45 11.48 7.96
C MET A 1 25.19 10.61 7.94
N ALA A 2 24.31 10.84 6.94
CA ALA A 2 23.01 10.16 6.79
C ALA A 2 22.57 10.19 5.30
N ALA A 3 23.52 10.06 4.39
CA ALA A 3 23.32 10.30 2.95
C ALA A 3 23.67 9.10 2.05
N ASP A 4 23.75 7.89 2.62
CA ASP A 4 24.24 6.68 1.91
C ASP A 4 23.21 5.53 1.83
N LEU A 5 21.92 5.84 1.97
CA LEU A 5 20.88 4.80 2.07
C LEU A 5 20.04 4.62 0.81
N LEU A 6 20.01 5.57 -0.14
CA LEU A 6 19.20 5.48 -1.36
C LEU A 6 19.74 6.37 -2.49
N ASP A 7 19.90 5.80 -3.69
CA ASP A 7 20.21 6.53 -4.93
C ASP A 7 19.25 6.09 -6.05
N TYR A 8 18.69 7.06 -6.79
CA TYR A 8 17.59 6.86 -7.74
C TYR A 8 17.86 7.60 -9.07
N PRO A 9 18.38 6.92 -10.10
CA PRO A 9 19.03 7.58 -11.24
C PRO A 9 18.10 7.97 -12.41
N ILE A 10 16.82 7.60 -12.43
CA ILE A 10 15.91 7.97 -13.53
C ILE A 10 14.53 8.35 -12.98
N ARG A 11 14.11 9.60 -13.17
CA ARG A 11 12.97 10.21 -12.45
C ARG A 11 12.02 10.93 -13.42
N PHE A 12 10.74 10.55 -13.45
CA PHE A 12 9.68 11.42 -13.94
C PHE A 12 9.21 12.29 -12.77
N PHE A 13 9.49 13.61 -12.82
CA PHE A 13 9.35 14.56 -11.69
C PHE A 13 10.29 14.31 -10.48
N PRO A 14 11.61 14.54 -10.67
CA PRO A 14 12.65 14.23 -9.69
C PRO A 14 12.65 15.01 -8.38
N LYS A 15 11.88 16.09 -8.24
CA LYS A 15 12.03 17.03 -7.11
C LYS A 15 11.10 16.77 -5.94
N VAL A 16 10.13 15.86 -6.06
CA VAL A 16 9.05 15.74 -5.07
C VAL A 16 8.73 14.30 -4.67
N PHE A 17 8.96 13.30 -5.53
CA PHE A 17 8.52 11.93 -5.24
C PHE A 17 9.59 10.88 -5.56
N ASP A 18 9.99 10.14 -4.53
CA ASP A 18 10.92 9.00 -4.57
C ASP A 18 10.20 7.67 -4.88
N THR A 19 8.94 7.70 -5.37
CA THR A 19 8.10 6.50 -5.61
C THR A 19 7.19 6.68 -6.83
N ASN A 20 6.65 5.59 -7.37
CA ASN A 20 5.71 5.59 -8.48
C ASN A 20 4.41 6.34 -8.11
N ILE A 21 4.35 7.63 -8.45
CA ILE A 21 3.23 8.54 -8.17
C ILE A 21 1.88 7.93 -8.60
N VAL A 22 1.84 7.24 -9.75
CA VAL A 22 0.61 6.61 -10.24
C VAL A 22 0.15 5.52 -9.27
N PHE A 23 1.09 4.76 -8.73
CA PHE A 23 0.78 3.72 -7.76
C PHE A 23 0.32 4.33 -6.42
N ASP A 24 1.07 5.25 -5.84
CA ASP A 24 0.76 5.85 -4.53
C ASP A 24 -0.49 6.72 -4.53
N PHE A 25 -0.73 7.50 -5.58
CA PHE A 25 -1.83 8.48 -5.61
C PHE A 25 -3.08 8.00 -6.33
N LEU A 26 -3.00 7.00 -7.20
CA LEU A 26 -4.16 6.46 -7.90
C LEU A 26 -4.46 5.03 -7.48
N VAL A 27 -3.50 4.12 -7.65
CA VAL A 27 -3.74 2.68 -7.44
C VAL A 27 -4.03 2.39 -5.98
N PHE A 28 -3.17 2.82 -5.06
CA PHE A 28 -3.30 2.56 -3.63
C PHE A 28 -4.60 3.10 -3.01
N PRO A 29 -4.96 4.39 -3.16
CA PRO A 29 -6.22 4.89 -2.62
C PRO A 29 -7.44 4.25 -3.28
N THR A 30 -7.39 3.92 -4.58
CA THR A 30 -8.48 3.19 -5.24
C THR A 30 -8.66 1.81 -4.61
N LEU A 31 -7.57 1.08 -4.37
CA LEU A 31 -7.61 -0.22 -3.71
C LEU A 31 -8.12 -0.12 -2.26
N CYS A 32 -7.77 0.92 -1.51
CA CYS A 32 -8.31 1.14 -0.18
C CYS A 32 -9.83 1.32 -0.19
N VAL A 33 -10.37 2.07 -1.16
CA VAL A 33 -11.81 2.26 -1.33
C VAL A 33 -12.48 0.94 -1.71
N PHE A 34 -11.94 0.22 -2.70
CA PHE A 34 -12.45 -1.09 -3.11
C PHE A 34 -12.47 -2.09 -1.96
N TYR A 35 -11.35 -2.21 -1.25
CA TYR A 35 -11.24 -3.05 -0.06
C TYR A 35 -12.32 -2.67 0.96
N ASN A 36 -12.45 -1.39 1.29
CA ASN A 36 -13.47 -0.96 2.23
C ASN A 36 -14.88 -1.34 1.79
N ILE A 37 -15.24 -1.17 0.51
CA ILE A 37 -16.55 -1.53 -0.06
C ILE A 37 -16.80 -3.04 0.03
N THR A 38 -15.87 -3.86 -0.45
CA THR A 38 -16.02 -5.32 -0.47
C THR A 38 -16.09 -5.90 0.96
N THR A 39 -15.40 -5.26 1.90
CA THR A 39 -15.31 -5.67 3.30
C THR A 39 -16.49 -5.14 4.15
N GLN A 40 -17.39 -4.30 3.64
CA GLN A 40 -18.50 -3.74 4.46
C GLN A 40 -19.48 -4.79 4.97
N HIS A 41 -19.71 -5.85 4.19
CA HIS A 41 -20.67 -6.92 4.50
C HIS A 41 -20.00 -8.24 4.91
N SER A 42 -18.67 -8.27 5.01
CA SER A 42 -17.89 -9.49 5.22
C SER A 42 -17.51 -9.70 6.69
N ASN A 43 -17.52 -10.97 7.13
CA ASN A 43 -17.08 -11.39 8.47
C ASN A 43 -15.59 -11.06 8.70
N LEU A 44 -15.18 -10.79 9.95
CA LEU A 44 -13.79 -10.48 10.36
C LEU A 44 -12.71 -11.40 9.74
N LYS A 45 -12.98 -12.70 9.60
CA LYS A 45 -12.06 -13.64 8.93
C LYS A 45 -11.92 -13.36 7.43
N SER A 46 -13.03 -13.06 6.77
CA SER A 46 -13.06 -12.73 5.35
C SER A 46 -12.38 -11.37 5.06
N ILE A 47 -12.41 -10.44 6.03
CA ILE A 47 -11.65 -9.19 5.97
C ILE A 47 -10.15 -9.46 5.84
N PHE A 48 -9.62 -10.33 6.71
CA PHE A 48 -8.19 -10.66 6.71
C PHE A 48 -7.78 -11.39 5.43
N VAL A 49 -8.61 -12.32 4.96
CA VAL A 49 -8.39 -13.02 3.68
C VAL A 49 -8.42 -12.04 2.50
N GLN A 50 -9.35 -11.09 2.48
CA GLN A 50 -9.40 -10.05 1.45
C GLN A 50 -8.14 -9.16 1.51
N ALA A 51 -7.67 -8.77 2.70
CA ALA A 51 -6.46 -7.96 2.84
C ALA A 51 -5.24 -8.66 2.25
N LEU A 52 -5.09 -9.97 2.49
CA LEU A 52 -4.05 -10.79 1.87
C LEU A 52 -4.21 -10.84 0.36
N LEU A 53 -5.42 -11.10 -0.13
CA LEU A 53 -5.71 -11.26 -1.55
C LEU A 53 -5.49 -9.97 -2.35
N TYR A 54 -5.75 -8.80 -1.75
CA TYR A 54 -5.43 -7.49 -2.34
C TYR A 54 -3.95 -7.13 -2.19
N SER A 55 -3.26 -7.51 -1.11
CA SER A 55 -1.84 -7.16 -0.91
C SER A 55 -0.89 -7.97 -1.81
N ILE A 56 -1.24 -9.21 -2.16
CA ILE A 56 -0.42 -10.07 -3.03
C ILE A 56 -0.19 -9.47 -4.44
N PRO A 57 -1.22 -9.12 -5.23
CA PRO A 57 -1.00 -8.54 -6.56
C PRO A 57 -0.30 -7.19 -6.49
N VAL A 58 -0.53 -6.41 -5.44
CA VAL A 58 0.10 -5.11 -5.20
C VAL A 58 1.61 -5.28 -4.93
N THR A 59 1.97 -6.20 -4.05
CA THR A 59 3.37 -6.57 -3.77
C THR A 59 4.06 -7.16 -5.00
N LEU A 60 3.33 -7.97 -5.78
CA LEU A 60 3.85 -8.56 -7.02
C LEU A 60 4.11 -7.47 -8.08
N LEU A 61 3.24 -6.48 -8.18
CA LEU A 61 3.42 -5.31 -9.05
C LEU A 61 4.60 -4.46 -8.58
N GLU A 62 4.76 -4.23 -7.27
CA GLU A 62 5.95 -3.56 -6.70
C GLU A 62 7.23 -4.33 -7.05
N PHE A 63 7.26 -5.65 -6.85
CA PHE A 63 8.42 -6.49 -7.14
C PHE A 63 8.73 -6.57 -8.64
N TRP A 64 7.69 -6.62 -9.48
CA TRP A 64 7.85 -6.56 -10.93
C TRP A 64 8.39 -5.20 -11.38
N ALA A 65 7.90 -4.11 -10.78
CA ALA A 65 8.40 -2.76 -11.05
C ALA A 65 9.87 -2.61 -10.62
N GLU A 66 10.25 -3.11 -9.44
CA GLU A 66 11.64 -3.15 -8.96
C GLU A 66 12.56 -3.88 -9.97
N ARG A 67 12.08 -4.97 -10.58
CA ARG A 67 12.88 -5.77 -11.51
C ARG A 67 12.92 -5.23 -12.94
N ASN A 68 11.88 -4.52 -13.38
CA ASN A 68 11.78 -3.99 -14.76
C ASN A 68 12.19 -2.53 -14.87
N THR A 69 12.19 -1.80 -13.76
CA THR A 69 12.67 -0.43 -13.71
C THR A 69 13.86 -0.38 -12.75
N GLU A 70 15.06 -0.05 -13.25
CA GLU A 70 16.26 0.29 -12.45
C GLU A 70 16.06 1.58 -11.60
N LEU A 71 14.81 1.94 -11.35
CA LEU A 71 14.39 3.12 -10.62
C LEU A 71 14.51 2.94 -9.13
N ILE A 72 14.65 1.71 -8.61
CA ILE A 72 14.74 1.46 -7.17
C ILE A 72 15.75 0.35 -6.84
N THR A 73 16.87 0.70 -6.23
CA THR A 73 17.80 -0.26 -5.61
C THR A 73 17.60 -0.26 -4.11
N TYR A 74 16.73 -1.16 -3.63
CA TYR A 74 16.60 -1.39 -2.19
C TYR A 74 17.79 -2.23 -1.70
N LYS A 75 18.76 -1.63 -1.01
CA LYS A 75 19.90 -2.37 -0.41
C LYS A 75 19.46 -3.36 0.69
N HIS A 76 18.35 -3.09 1.40
CA HIS A 76 17.88 -3.87 2.57
C HIS A 76 16.35 -4.07 2.66
N TRP A 77 15.57 -3.65 1.66
CA TRP A 77 14.11 -3.80 1.69
C TRP A 77 13.70 -5.08 0.96
N ASN A 78 12.79 -5.85 1.53
CA ASN A 78 12.31 -7.11 0.96
C ASN A 78 10.83 -6.95 0.59
N ALA A 79 10.40 -7.52 -0.53
CA ALA A 79 8.98 -7.57 -0.93
C ALA A 79 8.07 -8.12 0.19
N PHE A 80 8.60 -8.97 1.09
CA PHE A 80 7.87 -9.41 2.28
C PHE A 80 7.53 -8.26 3.24
N VAL A 81 8.45 -7.30 3.44
CA VAL A 81 8.22 -6.12 4.29
C VAL A 81 7.10 -5.27 3.67
N SER A 82 7.17 -5.00 2.35
CA SER A 82 6.09 -4.30 1.62
C SER A 82 4.74 -4.99 1.80
N LEU A 83 4.69 -6.31 1.65
CA LEU A 83 3.47 -7.10 1.83
C LEU A 83 2.88 -6.93 3.24
N VAL A 84 3.72 -7.02 4.28
CA VAL A 84 3.27 -6.85 5.67
C VAL A 84 2.78 -5.42 5.91
N THR A 85 3.50 -4.40 5.44
CA THR A 85 3.06 -3.01 5.58
C THR A 85 1.73 -2.75 4.87
N LEU A 86 1.51 -3.31 3.68
CA LEU A 86 0.24 -3.17 2.95
C LEU A 86 -0.92 -3.78 3.73
N ILE A 87 -0.77 -5.00 4.25
CA ILE A 87 -1.80 -5.66 5.07
C ILE A 87 -2.15 -4.82 6.29
N VAL A 88 -1.14 -4.32 7.00
CA VAL A 88 -1.33 -3.49 8.19
C VAL A 88 -2.05 -2.20 7.83
N THR A 89 -1.66 -1.52 6.74
CA THR A 89 -2.31 -0.29 6.30
C THR A 89 -3.78 -0.53 5.93
N PHE A 90 -4.10 -1.59 5.18
CA PHE A 90 -5.50 -1.93 4.87
C PHE A 90 -6.34 -2.18 6.13
N LEU A 91 -5.78 -2.86 7.13
CA LEU A 91 -6.45 -3.08 8.42
C LEU A 91 -6.67 -1.77 9.19
N ILE A 92 -5.68 -0.88 9.21
CA ILE A 92 -5.78 0.44 9.86
C ILE A 92 -6.87 1.28 9.19
N VAL A 93 -6.88 1.37 7.86
CA VAL A 93 -7.88 2.14 7.10
C VAL A 93 -9.29 1.63 7.41
N ARG A 94 -9.48 0.31 7.44
CA ARG A 94 -10.80 -0.27 7.77
C ARG A 94 -11.19 0.00 9.22
N GLY A 95 -10.24 -0.07 10.14
CA GLY A 95 -10.43 0.28 11.55
C GLY A 95 -10.84 1.75 11.73
N ALA A 96 -10.16 2.67 11.05
CA ALA A 96 -10.50 4.08 11.05
C ALA A 96 -11.92 4.33 10.52
N ILE A 97 -12.30 3.71 9.40
CA ILE A 97 -13.66 3.83 8.84
C ILE A 97 -14.71 3.23 9.78
N ALA A 98 -14.41 2.12 10.46
CA ALA A 98 -15.30 1.55 11.47
C ALA A 98 -15.50 2.48 12.66
N LEU A 99 -14.42 3.14 13.13
CA LEU A 99 -14.48 4.14 14.20
C LEU A 99 -15.30 5.36 13.78
N VAL A 100 -15.10 5.87 12.56
CA VAL A 100 -15.87 7.00 12.02
C VAL A 100 -17.35 6.64 11.93
N ARG A 101 -17.70 5.47 11.39
CA ARG A 101 -19.10 4.99 11.34
C ARG A 101 -19.73 4.86 12.72
N LYS A 102 -18.96 4.39 13.70
CA LYS A 102 -19.43 4.32 15.09
C LYS A 102 -19.69 5.74 15.60
N ALA A 103 -18.74 6.66 15.47
CA ALA A 103 -18.89 8.04 15.93
C ALA A 103 -20.10 8.75 15.28
N ASP A 104 -20.33 8.53 13.99
CA ASP A 104 -21.48 9.07 13.24
C ASP A 104 -22.82 8.51 13.78
N SER A 105 -22.90 7.21 14.07
CA SER A 105 -24.11 6.59 14.64
C SER A 105 -24.45 7.02 16.08
N TYR A 106 -23.53 7.70 16.77
CA TYR A 106 -23.74 8.23 18.12
C TYR A 106 -24.23 9.70 18.11
N VAL A 107 -24.23 10.37 16.96
CA VAL A 107 -24.78 11.73 16.75
C VAL A 107 -26.22 11.61 16.24
#